data_AF-A0A3M1AKU7-F1
#
_entry.id   AF-A0A3M1AKU7-F1
#
_cell.length_a   1.000
_cell.length_b   1.000
_cell.length_c   1.000
_cell.angle_alpha   90.00
_cell.angle_beta   90.00
_cell.angle_gamma   90.00
#
_symmetry.space_group_name_H-M   'P 1'
#
loop_
_entity.id
_entity.type
_entity.pdbx_description
1 polymer ?
#
loop_
_entity_poly.entity_id
_entity_poly.type
_entity_poly.pdbx_seq_one_letter_code
_entity_poly.pdbx_strand_id
1 'polypeptide(L)'
;MRLVILALLLVSFLLSRLAEFLNMHALRRDPPPELRGLYGAEEYRRSQRYARAKLAFGMLPATFDLLILLVFWGADGFDRLDAFVRSWGLGAIGTGLGYIGILALAQQILALPWEA
;
A
#
# COMPACT_ATOMS: atom_id res chain seq x y z
N MET A 1 6.90 -22.46 6.21
CA MET A 1 6.66 -21.50 5.11
C MET A 1 5.93 -20.23 5.58
N ARG A 2 4.74 -20.33 6.20
CA ARG A 2 3.91 -19.17 6.58
C ARG A 2 4.65 -18.12 7.43
N LEU A 3 5.37 -18.53 8.46
CA LEU A 3 6.11 -17.60 9.32
C LEU A 3 7.21 -16.80 8.60
N VAL A 4 7.86 -17.39 7.59
CA VAL A 4 8.93 -16.71 6.82
C VAL A 4 8.33 -15.61 5.95
N ILE A 5 7.22 -15.90 5.27
CA ILE A 5 6.50 -14.91 4.45
C ILE A 5 5.98 -13.77 5.34
N LEU A 6 5.47 -14.09 6.53
CA LEU A 6 4.98 -13.10 7.49
C LEU A 6 6.12 -12.20 7.99
N ALA A 7 7.26 -12.79 8.35
CA ALA A 7 8.44 -12.05 8.76
C ALA A 7 8.97 -11.13 7.65
N LEU A 8 9.04 -11.62 6.40
CA LEU A 8 9.47 -10.80 5.25
C LEU A 8 8.51 -9.65 4.97
N LEU A 9 7.19 -9.88 5.03
CA LEU A 9 6.17 -8.83 4.89
C LEU A 9 6.32 -7.76 5.98
N LEU A 10 6.47 -8.18 7.24
CA LEU A 10 6.64 -7.26 8.35
C LEU A 10 7.94 -6.46 8.23
N VAL A 11 9.06 -7.09 7.90
CA VAL A 11 10.35 -6.41 7.71
C VAL A 11 10.28 -5.44 6.54
N SER A 12 9.70 -5.85 5.41
CA SER A 12 9.50 -4.97 4.25
C SER A 12 8.64 -3.77 4.59
N PHE A 13 7.52 -3.97 5.30
CA PHE A 13 6.67 -2.89 5.76
C PHE A 13 7.41 -1.94 6.71
N LEU A 14 8.15 -2.49 7.68
CA LEU A 14 8.91 -1.67 8.63
C LEU A 14 10.00 -0.83 7.94
N LEU A 15 10.69 -1.42 6.95
CA LEU A 15 11.69 -0.71 6.14
C LEU A 15 11.05 0.42 5.32
N SER A 16 9.90 0.16 4.68
CA SER A 16 9.15 1.19 3.95
C SER A 16 8.71 2.31 4.88
N ARG A 17 8.17 1.98 6.07
CA ARG A 17 7.78 2.98 7.07
C ARG A 17 8.96 3.81 7.57
N LEU A 18 10.11 3.17 7.79
CA LEU A 18 11.34 3.87 8.19
C LEU A 18 11.83 4.79 7.08
N ALA A 19 11.81 4.35 5.82
CA ALA A 19 12.19 5.17 4.68
C ALA A 19 11.27 6.39 4.54
N GLU A 20 9.96 6.23 4.65
CA GLU A 20 9.00 7.34 4.62
C GLU A 20 9.21 8.32 5.79
N PHE A 21 9.46 7.81 7.00
CA PHE A 21 9.76 8.63 8.17
C PHE A 21 11.04 9.45 7.98
N LEU A 22 12.10 8.81 7.49
CA LEU A 22 13.37 9.48 7.17
C LEU A 22 13.19 10.51 6.06
N ASN A 23 12.40 10.20 5.02
CA ASN A 23 12.11 11.12 3.93
C ASN A 23 11.36 12.36 4.44
N MET A 24 10.39 12.18 5.34
CA MET A 24 9.68 13.28 5.99
C MET A 24 10.61 14.14 6.87
N HIS A 25 11.56 13.53 7.58
CA HIS A 25 12.56 14.25 8.36
C HIS A 25 13.59 14.98 7.49
N ALA A 26 13.92 14.43 6.32
CA ALA A 26 14.86 15.01 5.37
C ALA A 26 14.28 16.20 4.60
N LEU A 27 12.97 16.45 4.67
CA LEU A 27 12.35 17.66 4.12
C LEU A 27 12.85 18.91 4.87
N ARG A 28 13.86 19.57 4.30
CA ARG A 28 14.48 20.78 4.85
C ARG A 28 13.51 21.96 4.75
N ARG A 29 13.32 22.72 5.84
CA ARG A 29 12.42 23.89 5.85
C ARG A 29 12.80 24.97 4.84
N ASP A 30 14.10 25.16 4.57
CA ASP A 30 14.62 26.21 3.71
C ASP A 30 15.26 25.66 2.43
N PRO A 31 15.09 26.36 1.29
CA PRO A 31 15.65 25.94 0.02
C PRO A 31 17.19 25.97 0.06
N PRO A 32 17.87 24.90 -0.41
CA PRO A 32 19.31 24.91 -0.58
C PRO A 32 19.76 26.07 -1.48
N PRO A 33 21.01 26.56 -1.31
CA PRO A 33 21.53 27.70 -2.05
C PRO A 33 21.39 27.54 -3.57
N GLU A 34 21.53 26.31 -4.08
CA GLU A 34 21.41 26.01 -5.52
C GLU A 34 19.98 26.19 -6.06
N LEU A 35 18.95 26.11 -5.22
CA LEU A 35 17.54 26.21 -5.62
C LEU A 35 16.96 27.62 -5.46
N ARG A 36 17.64 28.54 -4.77
CA ARG A 36 17.14 29.91 -4.49
C ARG A 36 16.93 30.76 -5.74
N GLY A 37 17.62 30.44 -6.85
CA GLY A 37 17.47 31.14 -8.13
C GLY A 37 16.45 30.52 -9.10
N LEU A 38 16.00 29.28 -8.83
CA LEU A 38 15.08 28.52 -9.70
C LEU A 38 13.65 28.46 -9.14
N TYR A 39 13.50 28.50 -7.81
CA TYR A 39 12.21 28.48 -7.14
C TYR A 39 12.07 29.68 -6.21
N GLY A 40 10.96 30.42 -6.34
CA GLY A 40 10.59 31.41 -5.33
C GLY A 40 10.38 30.74 -3.97
N ALA A 41 10.78 31.40 -2.88
CA ALA A 41 10.69 30.86 -1.51
C ALA A 41 9.27 30.35 -1.15
N GLU A 42 8.23 31.01 -1.67
CA GLU A 42 6.84 30.60 -1.42
C GLU A 42 6.42 29.35 -2.21
N GLU A 43 6.96 29.16 -3.42
CA GLU A 43 6.71 27.99 -4.26
C GLU A 43 7.40 26.75 -3.68
N TYR A 44 8.61 26.92 -3.14
CA TYR A 44 9.32 25.89 -2.38
C TYR A 44 8.53 25.45 -1.14
N ARG A 45 8.02 26.42 -0.36
CA ARG A 45 7.15 26.14 0.81
C ARG A 45 5.85 25.44 0.43
N ARG A 46 5.31 25.69 -0.77
CA ARG A 46 4.11 25.01 -1.27
C ARG A 46 4.42 23.56 -1.64
N SER A 47 5.49 23.32 -2.40
CA SER A 47 5.96 21.97 -2.77
C SER A 47 6.24 21.10 -1.53
N GLN A 48 6.90 21.68 -0.51
CA GLN A 48 7.16 21.04 0.79
C GLN A 48 5.88 20.62 1.53
N ARG A 49 4.86 21.48 1.54
CA ARG A 49 3.56 21.18 2.17
C ARG A 49 2.85 20.04 1.45
N TYR A 50 2.87 20.05 0.12
CA TYR A 50 2.32 18.96 -0.70
C TYR A 50 3.05 17.63 -0.46
N ALA A 51 4.37 17.64 -0.43
CA ALA A 51 5.17 16.44 -0.17
C ALA A 51 4.89 15.86 1.22
N ARG A 52 4.80 16.71 2.25
CA ARG A 52 4.43 16.30 3.61
C ARG A 52 3.02 15.72 3.69
N ALA A 53 2.05 16.37 3.05
CA ALA A 53 0.67 15.88 3.00
C ALA A 53 0.58 14.54 2.28
N LYS A 54 1.25 14.38 1.13
CA LYS A 54 1.28 13.14 0.37
C LYS A 54 1.93 11.98 1.14
N LEU A 55 3.05 12.25 1.83
CA LEU A 55 3.72 11.26 2.68
C LEU A 55 2.85 10.85 3.87
N ALA A 56 2.17 11.79 4.52
CA ALA A 56 1.27 11.49 5.63
C ALA A 56 0.03 10.69 5.18
N PHE A 57 -0.54 11.02 4.01
CA PHE A 57 -1.69 10.31 3.45
C PHE A 57 -1.34 8.91 2.95
N GLY A 58 -0.15 8.69 2.37
CA GLY A 58 0.27 7.36 1.88
C GLY A 58 0.42 6.29 2.97
N MET A 59 0.65 6.71 4.21
CA MET A 59 0.86 5.80 5.35
C MET A 59 -0.40 5.04 5.79
N LEU A 60 -1.58 5.64 5.63
CA LEU A 60 -2.86 5.06 6.10
C LEU A 60 -3.33 3.88 5.20
N PRO A 61 -3.42 4.03 3.86
CA PRO A 61 -3.80 2.93 2.97
C PRO A 61 -2.85 1.74 3.08
N ALA A 62 -1.54 1.98 3.06
CA ALA A 62 -0.54 0.91 3.12
C ALA A 62 -0.65 0.06 4.40
N THR A 63 -1.03 0.68 5.51
CA THR A 63 -1.24 -0.06 6.78
C THR A 63 -2.55 -0.82 6.77
N PHE A 64 -3.60 -0.21 6.23
CA PHE A 64 -4.91 -0.83 6.08
C PHE A 64 -4.84 -2.09 5.20
N ASP A 65 -4.17 -1.99 4.04
CA ASP A 65 -3.99 -3.10 3.12
C ASP A 65 -3.20 -4.26 3.75
N LEU A 66 -2.11 -3.94 4.47
CA LEU A 66 -1.35 -4.96 5.19
C LEU A 66 -2.18 -5.65 6.26
N LEU A 67 -2.96 -4.90 7.05
CA LEU A 67 -3.83 -5.48 8.08
C LEU A 67 -4.88 -6.39 7.48
N ILE A 68 -5.54 -5.98 6.39
CA ILE A 68 -6.51 -6.83 5.69
C ILE A 68 -5.84 -8.09 5.17
N LEU A 69 -4.66 -7.96 4.54
CA LEU A 69 -3.92 -9.12 4.05
C LEU A 69 -3.58 -10.09 5.19
N LEU A 70 -3.14 -9.59 6.34
CA LEU A 70 -2.81 -10.41 7.51
C LEU A 70 -4.05 -11.09 8.10
N VAL A 71 -5.18 -10.39 8.23
CA VAL A 71 -6.44 -10.96 8.72
C VAL A 71 -6.98 -12.00 7.74
N PHE A 72 -7.00 -11.68 6.44
CA PHE A 72 -7.45 -12.59 5.39
C PHE A 72 -6.58 -13.85 5.35
N TRP A 73 -5.27 -13.71 5.46
CA TRP A 73 -4.35 -14.84 5.49
C TRP A 73 -4.44 -15.66 6.78
N GLY A 74 -4.62 -14.99 7.93
CA GLY A 74 -4.78 -15.64 9.24
C GLY A 74 -6.10 -16.40 9.37
N ALA A 75 -7.13 -15.99 8.63
CA ALA A 75 -8.44 -16.66 8.58
C ALA A 75 -8.54 -17.78 7.52
N ASP A 76 -7.41 -18.19 6.93
CA ASP A 76 -7.34 -19.11 5.78
C ASP A 76 -8.22 -18.65 4.60
N GLY A 77 -8.31 -17.33 4.40
CA GLY A 77 -9.17 -16.71 3.41
C GLY A 77 -8.85 -17.12 1.97
N PHE A 78 -7.56 -17.32 1.65
CA PHE A 78 -7.14 -17.81 0.34
C PHE A 78 -7.67 -19.22 0.05
N ASP A 79 -7.58 -20.13 1.02
CA ASP A 79 -8.05 -21.52 0.86
C ASP A 79 -9.58 -21.57 0.79
N ARG A 80 -10.27 -20.76 1.60
CA ARG A 80 -11.74 -20.63 1.56
C ARG A 80 -12.22 -20.08 0.22
N LEU A 81 -11.53 -19.06 -0.30
CA LEU A 81 -11.86 -18.49 -1.59
C LEU A 81 -11.61 -19.50 -2.73
N ASP A 82 -10.47 -20.20 -2.70
CA ASP A 82 -10.17 -21.26 -3.68
C ASP A 82 -11.25 -22.36 -3.67
N ALA A 83 -11.63 -22.85 -2.49
CA ALA A 83 -12.69 -23.85 -2.36
C ALA A 83 -14.05 -23.33 -2.87
N PHE A 84 -14.38 -22.07 -2.58
CA PHE A 84 -15.60 -21.43 -3.06
C PHE A 84 -15.64 -21.35 -4.59
N VAL A 85 -14.56 -20.88 -5.23
CA VAL A 85 -14.54 -20.77 -6.70
C VAL A 85 -14.51 -22.14 -7.37
N ARG A 86 -13.82 -23.13 -6.79
CA ARG A 86 -13.82 -24.52 -7.28
C ARG A 86 -15.21 -25.15 -7.24
N SER A 87 -16.05 -24.76 -6.28
CA SER A 87 -17.43 -25.25 -6.20
C SER A 87 -18.27 -24.91 -7.43
N TRP A 88 -17.86 -23.94 -8.26
CA TRP A 88 -18.55 -23.55 -9.49
C TRP A 88 -18.33 -24.51 -10.66
N GLY A 89 -17.40 -25.47 -10.54
CA GLY A 89 -17.19 -26.52 -11.56
C GLY A 89 -16.68 -26.04 -12.92
N LEU A 90 -16.08 -24.84 -12.99
CA LEU A 90 -15.69 -24.17 -14.24
C LEU A 90 -14.38 -24.68 -14.89
N GLY A 91 -13.86 -25.82 -14.43
CA GLY A 91 -12.54 -26.34 -14.82
C GLY A 91 -11.37 -25.47 -14.33
N ALA A 92 -10.14 -25.84 -14.67
CA ALA A 92 -8.93 -25.19 -14.14
C ALA A 92 -8.80 -23.71 -14.52
N ILE A 93 -9.08 -23.37 -15.79
CA ILE A 93 -8.94 -22.00 -16.30
C ILE A 93 -10.04 -21.09 -15.73
N GLY A 94 -11.30 -21.54 -15.75
CA GLY A 94 -12.42 -20.77 -15.22
C GLY A 94 -12.31 -20.54 -13.71
N THR A 95 -11.80 -21.53 -12.97
CA THR A 95 -11.50 -21.37 -11.54
C THR A 95 -10.42 -20.33 -11.30
N GLY A 96 -9.33 -20.35 -12.07
CA GLY A 96 -8.27 -19.34 -11.95
C GLY A 96 -8.76 -17.92 -12.25
N LEU A 97 -9.57 -17.76 -13.30
CA LEU A 97 -10.18 -16.48 -13.65
C LEU A 97 -11.13 -15.97 -12.56
N GLY A 98 -12.00 -16.85 -12.03
CA GLY A 98 -12.91 -16.49 -10.94
C GLY A 98 -12.15 -16.06 -9.68
N TYR A 99 -11.09 -16.78 -9.33
CA TYR A 99 -10.26 -16.47 -8.17
C TYR A 99 -9.58 -15.10 -8.29
N ILE A 100 -8.89 -14.85 -9.40
CA ILE A 100 -8.23 -13.55 -9.64
C ILE A 100 -9.27 -12.43 -9.75
N GLY A 101 -10.40 -12.69 -10.41
CA GLY A 101 -11.48 -11.72 -10.57
C GLY A 101 -12.07 -11.27 -9.23
N ILE A 102 -12.37 -12.21 -8.33
CA ILE A 102 -12.89 -11.88 -6.99
C ILE A 102 -11.85 -11.11 -6.18
N LEU A 103 -10.58 -11.52 -6.20
CA LEU A 103 -9.51 -10.79 -5.50
C LEU A 103 -9.35 -9.36 -6.04
N ALA A 104 -9.39 -9.18 -7.36
CA ALA A 104 -9.28 -7.87 -7.98
C ALA A 104 -10.48 -6.96 -7.66
N LEU A 105 -11.69 -7.52 -7.63
CA LEU A 105 -12.89 -6.78 -7.22
C LEU A 105 -12.84 -6.39 -5.74
N ALA A 106 -12.42 -7.31 -4.87
CA ALA A 106 -12.24 -7.03 -3.46
C ALA A 106 -11.20 -5.91 -3.24
N GLN A 107 -10.06 -5.97 -3.94
CA GLN A 107 -9.04 -4.92 -3.87
C GLN A 107 -9.57 -3.56 -4.33
N GLN A 108 -10.34 -3.50 -5.43
CA GLN A 108 -10.97 -2.25 -5.87
C GLN A 108 -11.91 -1.68 -4.80
N ILE A 109 -12.76 -2.50 -4.19
CA ILE A 109 -13.68 -2.06 -3.14
C ILE A 109 -12.91 -1.52 -1.93
N LEU A 110 -11.80 -2.15 -1.56
CA LEU A 110 -10.95 -1.71 -0.45
C LEU A 110 -10.16 -0.43 -0.75
N ALA A 111 -9.87 -0.17 -2.02
CA ALA A 111 -9.15 1.03 -2.48
C ALA A 111 -10.05 2.28 -2.57
N LEU A 112 -11.35 2.12 -2.87
CA LEU A 112 -12.33 3.21 -3.01
C LEU A 112 -12.25 4.31 -1.92
N PRO A 113 -12.20 4.02 -0.60
CA PRO A 113 -12.14 5.06 0.42
C PRO A 113 -10.87 5.93 0.38
N TRP A 114 -9.84 5.52 -0.36
CA TRP A 114 -8.55 6.21 -0.46
C TRP A 114 -8.36 6.96 -1.78
N GLU A 115 -9.24 6.74 -2.77
CA GLU A 115 -9.18 7.36 -4.10
C GLU A 115 -10.04 8.63 -4.22
N ALA A 116 -10.82 8.98 -3.19
CA ALA A 116 -11.67 10.18 -3.11
C ALA A 116 -10.96 11.37 -2.44
#